data_AF-A0A949ICW8-F1
#
_entry.id   AF-A0A949ICW8-F1
#
_cell.length_a   1.000
_cell.length_b   1.000
_cell.length_c   1.000
_cell.angle_alpha   90.00
_cell.angle_beta   90.00
_cell.angle_gamma   90.00
#
_symmetry.space_group_name_H-M   'P 1'
#
loop_
_entity.id
_entity.type
_entity.pdbx_description
1 polymer ?
#
loop_
_entity_poly.entity_id
_entity_poly.type
_entity_poly.pdbx_seq_one_letter_code
_entity_poly.pdbx_strand_id
1 'polypeptide(L)'
;MKNFKLASILPLALGLIASQLASQLASQQASEAAGDSIDKPLRHVDNMKGEGARVQEYDEIVSPDMESAWSVANRARSSLKNGNVSRALALATRAMKMNDDDMDIHLIYAEALEAKIERQTDRDPELYKKCLHEWLLVYRNEVGMEKGMTFKGLNLMGNMYNDDEHGNLAKKHLIRLTGYAPKLWETDNHFMTRVTRETETSVSGKIKTGSKADREVNVDADPEPEEKAAPAPKRIRLKAGAQDETSAESEEAPPAPVKKRAAKPQE
;
A
#
# COMPACT_ATOMS: atom_id res chain seq x y z
N MET A 1 2.38 45.02 36.69
CA MET A 1 0.98 44.62 37.00
C MET A 1 0.03 45.44 36.13
N LYS A 2 -0.50 44.87 35.05
CA LYS A 2 -1.50 45.50 34.19
C LYS A 2 -2.63 44.49 33.98
N ASN A 3 -3.80 44.83 34.50
CA ASN A 3 -5.01 44.00 34.47
C ASN A 3 -5.68 44.11 33.11
N PHE A 4 -5.73 43.01 32.34
CA PHE A 4 -6.53 42.93 31.13
C PHE A 4 -7.90 42.32 31.46
N LYS A 5 -8.96 43.11 31.25
CA LYS A 5 -10.36 42.70 31.38
C LYS A 5 -10.75 41.84 30.18
N LEU A 6 -11.13 40.59 30.42
CA LEU A 6 -11.82 39.70 29.48
C LEU A 6 -13.31 40.04 29.49
N ALA A 7 -13.78 40.74 28.45
CA ALA A 7 -15.20 40.98 28.21
C ALA A 7 -15.69 40.08 27.06
N SER A 8 -16.44 39.04 27.46
CA SER A 8 -17.70 38.58 26.85
C SER A 8 -17.94 38.92 25.36
N ILE A 9 -17.57 37.99 24.46
CA ILE A 9 -18.09 37.91 23.08
C ILE A 9 -18.42 36.45 22.78
N LEU A 10 -19.59 36.00 23.21
CA LEU A 10 -20.23 34.74 22.80
C LEU A 10 -21.73 34.96 22.99
N PRO A 11 -22.49 35.26 21.91
CA PRO A 11 -23.23 34.18 21.25
C PRO A 11 -23.53 34.48 19.76
N LEU A 12 -22.75 33.93 18.83
CA LEU A 12 -23.12 33.97 17.40
C LEU A 12 -22.66 32.75 16.59
N ALA A 13 -21.96 31.79 17.22
CA ALA A 13 -21.38 30.63 16.53
C ALA A 13 -22.28 29.38 16.46
N LEU A 14 -23.49 29.39 17.05
CA LEU A 14 -24.39 28.23 17.01
C LEU A 14 -25.33 28.20 15.79
N GLY A 15 -25.48 29.29 15.06
CA GLY A 15 -26.37 29.34 13.89
C GLY A 15 -25.80 28.70 12.62
N LEU A 16 -24.48 28.62 12.48
CA LEU A 16 -23.83 28.19 11.23
C LEU A 16 -23.71 26.66 11.10
N ILE A 17 -23.76 25.92 12.21
CA ILE A 17 -23.60 24.45 12.19
C ILE A 17 -24.89 23.77 11.72
N ALA A 18 -26.05 24.38 11.97
CA ALA A 18 -27.35 23.79 11.59
C ALA A 18 -27.60 23.80 10.07
N SER A 19 -27.10 24.78 9.32
CA SER A 19 -27.30 24.80 7.86
C SER A 19 -26.40 23.81 7.12
N GLN A 20 -25.21 23.50 7.67
CA GLN A 20 -24.28 22.57 7.04
C GLN A 20 -24.81 21.13 7.05
N LEU A 21 -25.54 20.73 8.11
CA LEU A 21 -26.08 19.37 8.23
C LEU A 21 -27.28 19.12 7.29
N ALA A 22 -28.10 20.13 7.01
CA ALA A 22 -29.26 20.00 6.13
C ALA A 22 -28.85 19.73 4.67
N SER A 23 -27.77 20.36 4.21
CA SER A 23 -27.23 20.13 2.86
C SER A 23 -26.63 18.73 2.68
N GLN A 24 -26.19 18.09 3.77
CA GLN A 24 -25.55 16.77 3.72
C GLN A 24 -26.59 15.63 3.66
N LEU A 25 -27.81 15.86 4.14
CA LEU A 25 -28.88 14.85 4.10
C LEU A 25 -29.62 14.85 2.75
N ALA A 26 -29.69 15.99 2.06
CA ALA A 26 -30.31 16.08 0.73
C ALA A 26 -29.49 15.38 -0.36
N SER A 27 -28.16 15.30 -0.23
CA SER A 27 -27.31 14.60 -1.21
C SER A 27 -27.34 13.07 -1.06
N GLN A 28 -27.71 12.53 0.11
CA GLN A 28 -27.86 11.08 0.29
C GLN A 28 -29.17 10.52 -0.31
N GLN A 29 -30.24 11.32 -0.39
CA GLN A 29 -31.51 10.86 -0.96
C GLN A 29 -31.52 10.86 -2.50
N ALA A 30 -30.57 11.53 -3.15
CA ALA A 30 -30.46 11.53 -4.61
C ALA A 30 -29.77 10.28 -5.19
N SER A 31 -29.09 9.47 -4.37
CA SER A 31 -28.42 8.23 -4.84
C SER A 31 -29.30 6.97 -4.81
N GLU A 32 -30.49 7.02 -4.21
CA GLU A 32 -31.36 5.84 -4.08
C GLU A 32 -32.43 5.73 -5.19
N ALA A 33 -32.56 6.73 -6.06
CA ALA A 33 -33.54 6.74 -7.17
C ALA A 33 -32.99 6.26 -8.53
N ALA A 34 -31.75 5.76 -8.59
CA ALA A 34 -31.09 5.28 -9.81
C ALA A 34 -30.74 3.77 -9.76
N GLY A 35 -31.52 2.99 -9.00
CA GLY A 35 -31.35 1.56 -8.85
C GLY A 35 -32.62 0.79 -9.18
N ASP A 36 -33.10 0.89 -10.42
CA ASP A 36 -34.09 -0.06 -10.93
C ASP A 36 -33.89 -0.30 -12.43
N SER A 37 -33.94 -1.58 -12.81
CA SER A 37 -33.66 -2.19 -14.12
C SER A 37 -32.19 -2.48 -14.49
N ILE A 38 -31.68 -3.66 -14.08
CA ILE A 38 -31.12 -4.73 -14.96
C ILE A 38 -30.98 -5.98 -14.05
N ASP A 39 -32.11 -6.59 -13.73
CA ASP A 39 -32.17 -7.99 -13.32
C ASP A 39 -32.93 -8.73 -14.44
N LYS A 40 -32.17 -9.23 -15.41
CA LYS A 40 -32.62 -10.34 -16.26
C LYS A 40 -31.76 -11.54 -15.88
N PRO A 41 -32.37 -12.67 -15.49
CA PRO A 41 -31.61 -13.90 -15.28
C PRO A 41 -30.99 -14.29 -16.62
N LEU A 42 -29.65 -14.30 -16.67
CA LEU A 42 -28.91 -14.93 -17.75
C LEU A 42 -29.37 -16.38 -17.83
N ARG A 43 -30.04 -16.66 -18.95
CA ARG A 43 -30.45 -17.99 -19.34
C ARG A 43 -29.23 -18.90 -19.31
N HIS A 44 -29.43 -20.03 -18.64
CA HIS A 44 -28.72 -21.28 -18.83
C HIS A 44 -28.44 -21.51 -20.33
N VAL A 45 -27.17 -21.37 -20.71
CA VAL A 45 -26.62 -21.82 -21.99
C VAL A 45 -25.90 -23.12 -21.71
N ASP A 46 -26.65 -24.20 -21.81
CA ASP A 46 -26.07 -25.48 -22.16
C ASP A 46 -25.47 -25.37 -23.57
N ASN A 47 -24.21 -25.79 -23.65
CA ASN A 47 -23.64 -26.43 -24.83
C ASN A 47 -23.35 -25.53 -26.06
N MET A 48 -22.22 -24.82 -26.03
CA MET A 48 -21.42 -24.57 -27.23
C MET A 48 -19.92 -24.70 -26.95
N LYS A 49 -19.38 -25.81 -27.43
CA LYS A 49 -17.95 -26.10 -27.59
C LYS A 49 -17.49 -25.32 -28.83
N GLY A 50 -16.93 -24.13 -28.64
CA GLY A 50 -16.43 -23.27 -29.73
C GLY A 50 -15.62 -22.09 -29.20
N GLU A 51 -14.30 -22.19 -29.35
CA GLU A 51 -13.27 -21.13 -29.35
C GLU A 51 -13.55 -19.80 -28.62
N GLY A 52 -12.94 -19.66 -27.43
CA GLY A 52 -12.25 -18.44 -26.99
C GLY A 52 -12.98 -17.11 -27.15
N ALA A 53 -13.99 -16.85 -26.31
CA ALA A 53 -14.44 -15.49 -26.03
C ALA A 53 -13.31 -14.70 -25.32
N ARG A 54 -12.38 -14.16 -26.10
CA ARG A 54 -11.39 -13.18 -25.66
C ARG A 54 -12.18 -11.99 -25.13
N VAL A 55 -12.06 -11.70 -23.84
CA VAL A 55 -12.35 -10.36 -23.34
C VAL A 55 -11.40 -9.44 -24.11
N GLN A 56 -11.88 -8.83 -25.20
CA GLN A 56 -11.25 -7.70 -25.86
C GLN A 56 -11.32 -6.54 -24.87
N GLU A 57 -10.48 -6.60 -23.83
CA GLU A 57 -10.10 -5.43 -23.05
C GLU A 57 -9.61 -4.37 -24.05
N TYR A 58 -9.93 -3.11 -23.80
CA TYR A 58 -9.66 -1.89 -24.59
C TYR A 58 -8.20 -1.67 -25.08
N ASP A 59 -7.33 -2.67 -24.94
CA ASP A 59 -5.94 -2.76 -25.37
C ASP A 59 -5.77 -2.61 -26.89
N GLU A 60 -6.76 -3.02 -27.69
CA GLU A 60 -6.69 -3.01 -29.17
C GLU A 60 -6.99 -1.65 -29.83
N ILE A 61 -7.44 -0.64 -29.09
CA ILE A 61 -7.81 0.66 -29.70
C ILE A 61 -6.58 1.52 -30.05
N VAL A 62 -5.43 1.30 -29.41
CA VAL A 62 -4.20 2.03 -29.74
C VAL A 62 -3.33 1.12 -30.59
N SER A 63 -3.11 1.52 -31.84
CA SER A 63 -2.13 0.87 -32.71
C SER A 63 -0.76 0.81 -32.01
N PRO A 64 -0.03 -0.32 -32.10
CA PRO A 64 1.28 -0.49 -31.46
C PRO A 64 2.26 0.65 -31.76
N ASP A 65 2.15 1.25 -32.94
CA ASP A 65 3.02 2.33 -33.44
C ASP A 65 2.71 3.71 -32.83
N MET A 66 1.58 3.86 -32.11
CA MET A 66 1.15 5.11 -31.46
C MET A 66 1.11 4.99 -29.93
N GLU A 67 1.72 3.95 -29.38
CA GLU A 67 1.69 3.66 -27.96
C GLU A 67 2.69 4.55 -27.20
N SER A 68 2.17 5.57 -26.49
CA SER A 68 2.98 6.43 -25.63
C SER A 68 3.18 5.81 -24.24
N ALA A 69 4.30 6.11 -23.57
CA ALA A 69 4.59 5.63 -22.21
C ALA A 69 3.42 5.93 -21.23
N TRP A 70 2.85 7.13 -21.33
CA TRP A 70 1.66 7.55 -20.59
C TRP A 70 0.43 6.66 -20.84
N SER A 71 0.17 6.30 -22.10
CA SER A 71 -0.96 5.43 -22.44
C SER A 71 -0.81 4.03 -21.82
N VAL A 72 0.40 3.47 -21.84
CA VAL A 72 0.72 2.19 -21.21
C VAL A 72 0.58 2.27 -19.69
N ALA A 73 1.07 3.35 -19.09
CA ALA A 73 0.96 3.58 -17.65
C ALA A 73 -0.51 3.67 -17.20
N ASN A 74 -1.37 4.36 -17.94
CA ASN A 74 -2.80 4.41 -17.63
C ASN A 74 -3.50 3.04 -17.73
N ARG A 75 -3.08 2.18 -18.66
CA ARG A 75 -3.57 0.78 -18.70
C ARG A 75 -3.09 -0.01 -17.49
N ALA A 76 -1.86 0.21 -17.03
CA ALA A 76 -1.35 -0.39 -15.79
C ALA A 76 -2.20 0.04 -14.59
N ARG A 77 -2.48 1.35 -14.45
CA ARG A 77 -3.34 1.90 -13.40
C ARG A 77 -4.77 1.35 -13.46
N SER A 78 -5.36 1.23 -14.66
CA SER A 78 -6.66 0.58 -14.82
C SER A 78 -6.63 -0.90 -14.41
N SER A 79 -5.54 -1.61 -14.74
CA SER A 79 -5.36 -3.01 -14.34
C SER A 79 -5.24 -3.17 -12.83
N LEU A 80 -4.61 -2.22 -12.11
CA LEU A 80 -4.59 -2.20 -10.65
C LEU A 80 -5.99 -2.04 -10.06
N LYS A 81 -6.79 -1.12 -10.61
CA LYS A 81 -8.19 -0.92 -10.17
C LYS A 81 -9.03 -2.17 -10.36
N ASN A 82 -8.76 -2.94 -11.42
CA ASN A 82 -9.42 -4.22 -11.68
C ASN A 82 -8.88 -5.38 -10.83
N GLY A 83 -7.87 -5.15 -9.99
CA GLY A 83 -7.23 -6.19 -9.17
C GLY A 83 -6.25 -7.09 -9.94
N ASN A 84 -5.91 -6.77 -11.19
CA ASN A 84 -4.98 -7.54 -12.03
C ASN A 84 -3.54 -7.07 -11.83
N VAL A 85 -2.95 -7.37 -10.67
CA VAL A 85 -1.63 -6.86 -10.25
C VAL A 85 -0.48 -7.33 -11.14
N SER A 86 -0.46 -8.60 -11.56
CA SER A 86 0.61 -9.12 -12.44
C SER A 86 0.64 -8.41 -13.79
N ARG A 87 -0.54 -8.14 -14.36
CA ARG A 87 -0.69 -7.38 -15.62
C ARG A 87 -0.26 -5.94 -15.44
N ALA A 88 -0.69 -5.30 -14.34
CA ALA A 88 -0.30 -3.94 -14.02
C ALA A 88 1.23 -3.79 -13.91
N LEU A 89 1.90 -4.71 -13.23
CA LEU A 89 3.35 -4.68 -13.08
C LEU A 89 4.07 -4.86 -14.42
N ALA A 90 3.61 -5.78 -15.27
CA ALA A 90 4.19 -5.95 -16.61
C ALA A 90 4.04 -4.69 -17.47
N LEU A 91 2.87 -4.04 -17.44
CA LEU A 91 2.61 -2.79 -18.17
C LEU A 91 3.41 -1.62 -17.60
N ALA A 92 3.48 -1.48 -16.27
CA ALA A 92 4.27 -0.43 -15.62
C ALA A 92 5.77 -0.59 -15.93
N THR A 93 6.32 -1.80 -15.85
CA THR A 93 7.72 -2.07 -16.26
C THR A 93 7.94 -1.77 -17.74
N ARG A 94 6.96 -2.01 -18.61
CA ARG A 94 7.04 -1.63 -20.02
C ARG A 94 7.04 -0.12 -20.20
N ALA A 95 6.19 0.60 -19.46
CA ALA A 95 6.13 2.06 -19.48
C ALA A 95 7.46 2.69 -19.01
N MET A 96 8.05 2.16 -17.93
CA MET A 96 9.38 2.57 -17.44
C MET A 96 10.48 2.42 -18.50
N LYS A 97 10.45 1.33 -19.28
CA LYS A 97 11.40 1.13 -20.38
C LYS A 97 11.23 2.15 -21.52
N MET A 98 10.05 2.74 -21.67
CA MET A 98 9.77 3.76 -22.69
C MET A 98 10.15 5.15 -22.20
N ASN A 99 9.82 5.46 -20.94
CA ASN A 99 10.16 6.72 -20.30
C ASN A 99 10.41 6.48 -18.80
N ASP A 100 11.68 6.52 -18.41
CA ASP A 100 12.14 6.33 -17.03
C ASP A 100 12.19 7.65 -16.25
N ASP A 101 12.01 8.80 -16.92
CA ASP A 101 12.07 10.11 -16.27
C ASP A 101 10.68 10.62 -15.84
N ASP A 102 9.60 9.86 -16.01
CA ASP A 102 8.24 10.31 -15.73
C ASP A 102 7.76 9.89 -14.32
N MET A 103 7.46 10.89 -13.48
CA MET A 103 7.04 10.71 -12.09
C MET A 103 5.80 9.83 -11.93
N ASP A 104 4.81 10.01 -12.81
CA ASP A 104 3.55 9.25 -12.74
C ASP A 104 3.78 7.77 -13.02
N ILE A 105 4.75 7.43 -13.88
CA ILE A 105 5.08 6.05 -14.21
C ILE A 105 5.73 5.38 -12.99
N HIS A 106 6.66 6.06 -12.30
CA HIS A 106 7.23 5.58 -11.04
C HIS A 106 6.17 5.37 -9.97
N LEU A 107 5.22 6.30 -9.84
CA LEU A 107 4.14 6.19 -8.87
C LEU A 107 3.26 4.96 -9.15
N ILE A 108 2.84 4.74 -10.40
CA ILE A 108 2.04 3.57 -10.78
C ILE A 108 2.83 2.26 -10.59
N TYR A 109 4.13 2.29 -10.86
CA TYR A 109 5.01 1.13 -10.64
C TYR A 109 5.17 0.81 -9.14
N ALA A 110 5.36 1.83 -8.30
CA ALA A 110 5.43 1.68 -6.84
C ALA A 110 4.13 1.12 -6.25
N GLU A 111 2.97 1.63 -6.70
CA GLU A 111 1.65 1.11 -6.33
C GLU A 111 1.47 -0.37 -6.75
N ALA A 112 1.93 -0.73 -7.96
CA ALA A 112 1.86 -2.10 -8.44
C ALA A 112 2.75 -3.06 -7.63
N LEU A 113 3.94 -2.61 -7.22
CA LEU A 113 4.83 -3.38 -6.36
C LEU A 113 4.23 -3.56 -4.95
N GLU A 114 3.66 -2.51 -4.37
CA GLU A 114 2.99 -2.56 -3.07
C GLU A 114 1.83 -3.55 -3.10
N ALA A 115 0.94 -3.46 -4.11
CA ALA A 115 -0.17 -4.39 -4.29
C ALA A 115 0.30 -5.85 -4.48
N LYS A 116 1.49 -6.06 -5.05
CA LYS A 116 2.09 -7.40 -5.17
C LYS A 116 2.57 -7.93 -3.83
N ILE A 117 3.23 -7.08 -3.02
CA ILE A 117 3.74 -7.44 -1.69
C ILE A 117 2.58 -7.72 -0.73
N GLU A 118 1.49 -6.96 -0.80
CA GLU A 118 0.31 -7.17 0.04
C GLU A 118 -0.38 -8.53 -0.19
N ARG A 119 -0.29 -9.07 -1.41
CA ARG A 119 -0.86 -10.38 -1.75
C ARG A 119 0.04 -11.56 -1.41
N GLN A 120 1.32 -11.31 -1.12
CA GLN A 120 2.26 -12.37 -0.76
C GLN A 120 2.12 -12.71 0.73
N THR A 121 2.09 -14.01 1.05
CA THR A 121 2.14 -14.50 2.44
C THR A 121 3.50 -14.22 3.06
N ASP A 122 4.56 -14.60 2.35
CA ASP A 122 5.94 -14.31 2.71
C ASP A 122 6.47 -13.15 1.86
N ARG A 123 6.82 -12.05 2.51
CA ARG A 123 7.30 -10.84 1.83
C ARG A 123 8.72 -11.08 1.33
N ASP A 124 8.87 -11.11 0.01
CA ASP A 124 10.18 -11.16 -0.63
C ASP A 124 10.98 -9.89 -0.27
N PRO A 125 12.14 -10.02 0.42
CA PRO A 125 12.94 -8.87 0.84
C PRO A 125 13.47 -8.06 -0.35
N GLU A 126 13.73 -8.66 -1.50
CA GLU A 126 14.20 -7.93 -2.68
C GLU A 126 13.09 -7.11 -3.32
N LEU A 127 11.90 -7.71 -3.45
CA LEU A 127 10.72 -7.00 -3.97
C LEU A 127 10.32 -5.85 -3.05
N TYR A 128 10.36 -6.07 -1.74
CA TYR A 128 10.11 -5.04 -0.74
C TYR A 128 11.14 -3.91 -0.82
N LYS A 129 12.43 -4.24 -0.97
CA LYS A 129 13.49 -3.23 -1.18
C LYS A 129 13.24 -2.39 -2.43
N LYS A 130 12.86 -3.04 -3.54
CA LYS A 130 12.54 -2.34 -4.80
C LYS A 130 11.34 -1.40 -4.61
N CYS A 131 10.25 -1.87 -3.98
CA CYS A 131 9.07 -1.04 -3.69
C CYS A 131 9.41 0.20 -2.87
N LEU A 132 10.18 0.05 -1.79
CA LEU A 132 10.60 1.19 -0.97
C LEU A 132 11.50 2.15 -1.73
N HIS A 133 12.38 1.66 -2.61
CA HIS A 133 13.23 2.50 -3.43
C HIS A 133 12.41 3.38 -4.38
N GLU A 134 11.43 2.81 -5.08
CA GLU A 134 10.54 3.58 -5.97
C GLU A 134 9.76 4.65 -5.20
N TRP A 135 9.21 4.31 -4.03
CA TRP A 135 8.53 5.30 -3.19
C TRP A 135 9.46 6.41 -2.67
N LEU A 136 10.74 6.12 -2.44
CA LEU A 136 11.73 7.14 -2.06
C LEU A 136 12.08 8.07 -3.22
N LEU A 137 12.18 7.55 -4.45
CA LEU A 137 12.39 8.35 -5.65
C LEU A 137 11.27 9.38 -5.82
N VAL A 138 10.02 8.93 -5.67
CA VAL A 138 8.83 9.80 -5.72
C VAL A 138 8.81 10.78 -4.54
N TYR A 139 9.12 10.33 -3.32
CA TYR A 139 9.13 11.20 -2.14
C TYR A 139 10.16 12.35 -2.24
N ARG A 140 11.29 12.12 -2.92
CA ARG A 140 12.39 13.08 -3.03
C ARG A 140 12.39 13.86 -4.33
N ASN A 141 11.44 13.60 -5.23
CA ASN A 141 11.40 14.14 -6.58
C ASN A 141 12.73 13.94 -7.32
N GLU A 142 13.30 12.72 -7.24
CA GLU A 142 14.56 12.38 -7.92
C GLU A 142 14.39 12.07 -9.42
N VAL A 143 13.14 11.97 -9.86
CA VAL A 143 12.69 11.71 -11.23
C VAL A 143 11.70 12.81 -11.63
N GLY A 144 11.37 12.94 -12.91
CA GLY A 144 10.52 14.02 -13.41
C GLY A 144 11.28 15.27 -13.86
N MET A 145 10.52 16.22 -14.39
CA MET A 145 11.03 17.53 -14.81
C MET A 145 11.58 18.34 -13.62
N GLU A 146 11.16 18.02 -12.39
CA GLU A 146 11.58 18.69 -11.16
C GLU A 146 12.84 18.10 -10.51
N LYS A 147 13.52 17.16 -11.19
CA LYS A 147 14.73 16.53 -10.68
C LYS A 147 15.76 17.57 -10.24
N GLY A 148 16.06 17.57 -8.94
CA GLY A 148 17.03 18.50 -8.33
C GLY A 148 16.46 19.83 -7.84
N MET A 149 15.15 20.09 -8.01
CA MET A 149 14.48 21.24 -7.38
C MET A 149 14.24 21.01 -5.88
N THR A 150 14.15 19.75 -5.46
CA THR A 150 13.88 19.37 -4.09
C THR A 150 15.16 18.89 -3.40
N PHE A 151 15.58 19.57 -2.33
CA PHE A 151 16.71 19.12 -1.53
C PHE A 151 16.22 18.17 -0.44
N LYS A 152 16.33 16.86 -0.68
CA LYS A 152 15.95 15.80 0.28
C LYS A 152 14.48 15.86 0.73
N GLY A 153 13.56 16.19 -0.20
CA GLY A 153 12.12 16.31 0.09
C GLY A 153 11.69 17.68 0.64
N LEU A 154 12.61 18.65 0.77
CA LEU A 154 12.28 20.05 1.02
C LEU A 154 12.44 20.86 -0.27
N ASN A 155 11.34 21.41 -0.77
CA ASN A 155 11.37 22.35 -1.88
C ASN A 155 11.86 23.72 -1.37
N LEU A 156 13.04 24.14 -1.81
CA LEU A 156 13.68 25.39 -1.32
C LEU A 156 12.93 26.65 -1.79
N MET A 157 12.19 26.55 -2.91
CA MET A 157 11.37 27.63 -3.47
C MET A 157 9.93 27.66 -2.93
N GLY A 158 9.61 26.83 -1.93
CA GLY A 158 8.28 26.76 -1.31
C GLY A 158 7.23 26.02 -2.16
N ASN A 159 6.07 25.76 -1.54
CA ASN A 159 4.90 25.02 -2.04
C ASN A 159 4.19 25.64 -3.28
N MET A 160 4.92 26.29 -4.19
CA MET A 160 4.33 26.94 -5.36
C MET A 160 3.97 25.96 -6.49
N TYR A 161 4.37 24.68 -6.37
CA TYR A 161 4.14 23.65 -7.39
C TYR A 161 3.26 22.52 -6.86
N ASN A 162 2.39 21.98 -7.72
CA ASN A 162 1.44 20.91 -7.39
C ASN A 162 2.10 19.57 -7.01
N ASP A 163 3.41 19.42 -7.21
CA ASP A 163 4.11 18.15 -6.98
C ASP A 163 4.40 17.83 -5.50
N ASP A 164 4.09 18.75 -4.58
CA ASP A 164 3.99 18.42 -3.16
C ASP A 164 2.93 17.32 -2.89
N GLU A 165 1.95 17.15 -3.78
CA GLU A 165 0.94 16.09 -3.65
C GLU A 165 1.55 14.70 -3.78
N HIS A 166 2.43 14.49 -4.78
CA HIS A 166 3.12 13.22 -5.01
C HIS A 166 4.05 12.88 -3.85
N GLY A 167 4.85 13.84 -3.38
CA GLY A 167 5.74 13.65 -2.24
C GLY A 167 4.95 13.31 -0.95
N ASN A 168 3.85 14.00 -0.69
CA ASN A 168 3.00 13.71 0.46
C ASN A 168 2.31 12.34 0.36
N LEU A 169 1.90 11.93 -0.84
CA LEU A 169 1.35 10.61 -1.08
C LEU A 169 2.42 9.54 -0.79
N ALA A 170 3.60 9.64 -1.41
CA ALA A 170 4.71 8.71 -1.21
C ALA A 170 5.09 8.60 0.27
N LYS A 171 5.12 9.71 1.00
CA LYS A 171 5.34 9.72 2.46
C LYS A 171 4.30 8.88 3.21
N LYS A 172 3.02 9.00 2.87
CA LYS A 172 1.95 8.21 3.50
C LYS A 172 2.15 6.71 3.24
N HIS A 173 2.53 6.33 2.01
CA HIS A 173 2.81 4.95 1.65
C HIS A 173 4.04 4.40 2.38
N LEU A 174 5.14 5.16 2.46
CA LEU A 174 6.32 4.78 3.23
C LEU A 174 6.02 4.58 4.72
N ILE A 175 5.22 5.46 5.33
CA ILE A 175 4.80 5.31 6.72
C ILE A 175 3.90 4.07 6.88
N ARG A 176 2.99 3.81 5.93
CA ARG A 176 2.11 2.63 5.96
C ARG A 176 2.91 1.33 5.87
N LEU A 177 3.89 1.26 4.97
CA LEU A 177 4.69 0.06 4.73
C LEU A 177 5.68 -0.22 5.86
N THR A 178 6.37 0.83 6.33
CA THR A 178 7.53 0.70 7.21
C THR A 178 7.27 1.09 8.66
N GLY A 179 6.21 1.87 8.91
CA GLY A 179 5.96 2.54 10.19
C GLY A 179 6.78 3.81 10.43
N TYR A 180 7.69 4.18 9.51
CA TYR A 180 8.61 5.30 9.68
C TYR A 180 8.57 6.27 8.50
N ALA A 181 8.65 7.57 8.79
CA ALA A 181 8.93 8.57 7.77
C ALA A 181 10.44 8.69 7.51
N PRO A 182 10.88 8.93 6.27
CA PRO A 182 12.27 9.27 5.98
C PRO A 182 12.68 10.56 6.68
N LYS A 183 13.86 10.57 7.31
CA LYS A 183 14.40 11.79 7.91
C LYS A 183 15.00 12.69 6.82
N LEU A 184 14.88 14.00 6.99
CA LEU A 184 15.37 15.01 6.04
C LEU A 184 16.89 14.95 5.82
N TRP A 185 17.66 14.46 6.78
CA TRP A 185 19.12 14.35 6.69
C TRP A 185 19.62 12.93 6.36
N GLU A 186 18.72 11.95 6.28
CA GLU A 186 19.03 10.56 6.00
C GLU A 186 19.18 10.33 4.49
N THR A 187 20.07 9.44 4.06
CA THR A 187 20.19 9.01 2.65
C THR A 187 19.29 7.81 2.39
N ASP A 188 18.95 7.50 1.13
CA ASP A 188 18.07 6.36 0.83
C ASP A 188 18.67 5.05 1.33
N ASN A 189 19.97 4.84 1.08
CA ASN A 189 20.67 3.66 1.59
C ASN A 189 20.59 3.54 3.13
N HIS A 190 20.68 4.67 3.85
CA HIS A 190 20.57 4.65 5.30
C HIS A 190 19.13 4.36 5.77
N PHE A 191 18.13 4.94 5.11
CA PHE A 191 16.73 4.63 5.37
C PHE A 191 16.42 3.14 5.09
N MET A 192 16.88 2.63 3.96
CA MET A 192 16.68 1.25 3.53
C MET A 192 17.32 0.26 4.49
N THR A 193 18.57 0.48 4.89
CA THR A 193 19.24 -0.39 5.88
C THR A 193 18.56 -0.35 7.25
N ARG A 194 17.95 0.78 7.63
CA ARG A 194 17.19 0.89 8.89
C ARG A 194 15.87 0.13 8.84
N VAL A 195 15.13 0.23 7.74
CA VAL A 195 13.80 -0.36 7.58
C VAL A 195 13.85 -1.85 7.25
N THR A 196 14.86 -2.28 6.48
CA THR A 196 14.97 -3.67 6.00
C THR A 196 15.82 -4.57 6.89
N ARG A 197 16.18 -4.10 8.09
CA ARG A 197 16.78 -4.97 9.11
C ARG A 197 15.81 -6.09 9.40
N GLU A 198 16.20 -7.30 9.02
CA GLU A 198 15.50 -8.53 9.41
C GLU A 198 15.32 -8.46 10.93
N THR A 199 14.08 -8.59 11.36
CA THR A 199 13.79 -8.61 12.79
C THR A 199 14.45 -9.88 13.32
N GLU A 200 15.60 -9.73 13.98
CA GLU A 200 16.27 -10.85 14.64
C GLU A 200 15.22 -11.50 15.55
N THR A 201 14.80 -12.71 15.20
CA THR A 201 13.78 -13.47 15.94
C THR A 201 14.27 -13.87 17.34
N SER A 202 15.55 -13.64 17.62
CA SER A 202 16.19 -13.86 18.91
C SER A 202 16.49 -12.54 19.61
N VAL A 203 15.52 -12.02 20.36
CA VAL A 203 15.76 -10.92 21.30
C VAL A 203 16.38 -11.50 22.58
N SER A 204 17.71 -11.42 22.71
CA SER A 204 18.40 -11.81 23.95
C SER A 204 18.27 -10.71 25.00
N GLY A 205 17.26 -10.82 25.86
CA GLY A 205 17.07 -9.92 26.99
C GLY A 205 17.77 -10.45 28.25
N LYS A 206 18.75 -9.70 28.78
CA LYS A 206 19.24 -9.95 30.15
C LYS A 206 18.18 -9.46 31.14
N ILE A 207 17.38 -10.38 31.67
CA ILE A 207 16.48 -10.10 32.79
C ILE A 207 17.36 -9.83 34.00
N LYS A 208 17.49 -8.55 34.40
CA LYS A 208 17.99 -8.20 35.72
C LYS A 208 16.91 -8.56 36.72
N THR A 209 16.96 -9.78 37.24
CA THR A 209 16.25 -10.11 38.48
C THR A 209 16.81 -9.20 39.56
N GLY A 210 16.07 -8.14 39.89
CA GLY A 210 16.38 -7.31 41.04
C GLY A 210 16.48 -8.23 42.25
N SER A 211 17.65 -8.26 42.88
CA SER A 211 17.83 -8.87 44.19
C SER A 211 16.75 -8.31 45.11
N LYS A 212 15.85 -9.19 45.54
CA LYS A 212 14.71 -8.89 46.43
C LYS A 212 15.20 -8.75 47.87
N ALA A 213 16.29 -8.01 48.07
CA ALA A 213 16.91 -7.80 49.38
C ALA A 213 16.55 -6.45 50.01
N ASP A 214 16.17 -5.43 49.22
CA ASP A 214 15.99 -4.06 49.74
C ASP A 214 14.54 -3.54 49.66
N ARG A 215 13.54 -4.42 49.55
CA ARG A 215 12.12 -4.01 49.63
C ARG A 215 11.48 -4.58 50.89
N GLU A 216 11.90 -4.08 52.04
CA GLU A 216 11.08 -4.06 53.26
C GLU A 216 9.86 -3.20 52.96
N VAL A 217 8.80 -3.85 52.48
CA VAL A 217 7.46 -3.28 52.46
C VAL A 217 6.92 -3.43 53.87
N ASN A 218 6.85 -2.31 54.59
CA ASN A 218 6.03 -2.19 55.79
C ASN A 218 4.57 -2.38 55.33
N VAL A 219 4.03 -3.58 55.54
CA VAL A 219 2.63 -3.90 55.28
C VAL A 219 1.86 -3.55 56.55
N ASP A 220 1.58 -2.25 56.69
CA ASP A 220 0.50 -1.82 57.57
C ASP A 220 -0.82 -2.19 56.89
N ALA A 221 -1.51 -3.10 57.56
CA ALA A 221 -2.77 -3.68 57.16
C ALA A 221 -3.85 -2.59 57.09
N ASP A 222 -4.58 -2.55 55.98
CA ASP A 222 -5.94 -2.05 55.96
C ASP A 222 -6.84 -3.00 55.14
N PRO A 223 -8.11 -3.17 55.56
CA PRO A 223 -8.95 -4.30 55.21
C PRO A 223 -9.61 -4.18 53.83
N GLU A 224 -10.02 -5.35 53.35
CA GLU A 224 -10.74 -5.66 52.12
C GLU A 224 -11.73 -4.60 51.61
N PRO A 225 -11.75 -4.36 50.29
CA PRO A 225 -12.96 -3.99 49.57
C PRO A 225 -13.55 -5.20 48.83
N GLU A 226 -14.84 -5.38 49.06
CA GLU A 226 -15.73 -6.42 48.58
C GLU A 226 -15.59 -6.78 47.09
N GLU A 227 -15.56 -8.10 46.86
CA GLU A 227 -15.64 -8.81 45.60
C GLU A 227 -16.97 -8.54 44.87
N LYS A 228 -16.97 -7.60 43.91
CA LYS A 228 -18.03 -7.51 42.89
C LYS A 228 -17.71 -8.41 41.71
N ALA A 229 -18.45 -9.52 41.65
CA ALA A 229 -18.46 -10.52 40.61
C ALA A 229 -18.48 -9.94 39.19
N ALA A 230 -17.45 -10.26 38.40
CA ALA A 230 -17.43 -10.02 36.97
C ALA A 230 -18.26 -11.08 36.22
N PRO A 231 -19.03 -10.72 35.17
CA PRO A 231 -19.79 -11.66 34.38
C PRO A 231 -18.89 -12.55 33.50
N ALA A 232 -19.19 -13.85 33.50
CA ALA A 232 -18.45 -14.90 32.83
C ALA A 232 -18.24 -14.66 31.31
N PRO A 233 -17.06 -14.99 30.75
CA PRO A 233 -16.83 -14.96 29.31
C PRO A 233 -17.58 -16.12 28.62
N LYS A 234 -18.46 -15.76 27.67
CA LYS A 234 -19.11 -16.72 26.78
C LYS A 234 -18.05 -17.41 25.92
N ARG A 235 -17.81 -18.69 26.19
CA ARG A 235 -17.05 -19.62 25.33
C ARG A 235 -17.69 -19.67 23.94
N ILE A 236 -17.06 -19.04 22.96
CA ILE A 236 -17.33 -19.30 21.55
C ILE A 236 -16.62 -20.60 21.19
N ARG A 237 -17.42 -21.62 20.88
CA ARG A 237 -17.01 -22.97 20.51
C ARG A 237 -16.42 -22.95 19.10
N LEU A 238 -15.10 -23.05 19.00
CA LEU A 238 -14.40 -23.38 17.76
C LEU A 238 -14.92 -24.74 17.25
N LYS A 239 -15.53 -24.75 16.07
CA LYS A 239 -15.71 -25.98 15.29
C LYS A 239 -14.41 -26.21 14.54
N ALA A 240 -13.65 -27.22 14.98
CA ALA A 240 -12.62 -27.85 14.19
C ALA A 240 -13.28 -28.50 12.95
N GLY A 241 -12.90 -28.03 11.77
CA GLY A 241 -13.13 -28.71 10.50
C GLY A 241 -11.80 -29.24 10.02
N ALA A 242 -11.65 -30.56 10.11
CA ALA A 242 -10.55 -31.32 9.55
C ALA A 242 -10.84 -31.65 8.09
N GLN A 243 -9.88 -31.38 7.21
CA GLN A 243 -9.61 -31.98 5.89
C GLN A 243 -8.11 -31.67 5.67
N ASP A 244 -7.13 -32.58 5.77
CA ASP A 244 -6.91 -33.86 5.10
C ASP A 244 -7.39 -33.86 3.66
N GLU A 245 -6.46 -33.64 2.72
CA GLU A 245 -6.13 -34.43 1.51
C GLU A 245 -4.93 -33.72 0.83
N THR A 246 -3.69 -34.20 0.96
CA THR A 246 -2.99 -35.20 0.12
C THR A 246 -2.91 -34.87 -1.38
N SER A 247 -1.66 -34.86 -1.86
CA SER A 247 -1.22 -35.26 -3.21
C SER A 247 -1.28 -34.22 -4.33
N ALA A 248 -0.10 -33.75 -4.76
CA ALA A 248 0.50 -34.16 -6.04
C ALA A 248 1.68 -33.23 -6.37
N GLU A 249 2.85 -33.69 -5.95
CA GLU A 249 4.17 -33.22 -6.35
C GLU A 249 4.40 -33.65 -7.80
N SER A 250 4.38 -32.71 -8.75
CA SER A 250 4.83 -32.94 -10.12
C SER A 250 6.19 -32.30 -10.31
N GLU A 251 7.20 -33.14 -10.17
CA GLU A 251 8.61 -32.95 -10.47
C GLU A 251 8.78 -32.62 -11.98
N GLU A 252 8.90 -31.33 -12.31
CA GLU A 252 9.20 -30.88 -13.68
C GLU A 252 10.72 -30.90 -13.90
N ALA A 253 11.15 -31.79 -14.80
CA ALA A 253 12.54 -32.04 -15.13
C ALA A 253 13.26 -30.81 -15.71
N PRO A 254 14.57 -30.63 -15.43
CA PRO A 254 15.33 -29.51 -15.98
C PRO A 254 15.56 -29.66 -17.51
N PRO A 255 15.46 -28.56 -18.27
CA PRO A 255 15.70 -28.58 -19.72
C PRO A 255 17.18 -28.85 -20.05
N ALA A 256 17.39 -29.71 -21.05
CA ALA A 256 18.69 -30.14 -21.54
C ALA A 256 19.58 -28.97 -22.04
N PRO A 257 20.92 -29.07 -21.90
CA PRO A 257 21.84 -28.04 -22.37
C PRO A 257 21.88 -27.96 -23.91
N VAL A 258 21.52 -26.79 -24.43
CA VAL A 258 21.61 -26.42 -25.84
C VAL A 258 23.09 -26.36 -26.27
N LYS A 259 23.49 -27.28 -27.15
CA LYS A 259 24.81 -27.28 -27.79
C LYS A 259 24.97 -26.04 -28.67
N LYS A 260 25.79 -25.07 -28.24
CA LYS A 260 26.26 -23.97 -29.08
C LYS A 260 27.07 -24.53 -30.25
N ARG A 261 26.53 -24.41 -31.48
CA ARG A 261 27.30 -24.65 -32.71
C ARG A 261 28.32 -23.52 -32.88
N ALA A 262 29.59 -23.89 -32.91
CA ALA A 262 30.68 -23.01 -33.30
C ALA A 262 30.52 -22.61 -34.78
N ALA A 263 30.39 -21.31 -35.04
CA ALA A 263 30.52 -20.76 -36.38
C ALA A 263 32.00 -20.77 -36.78
N LYS A 264 32.31 -21.40 -37.92
CA LYS A 264 33.62 -21.26 -38.57
C LYS A 264 33.73 -19.86 -39.18
N PRO A 265 34.91 -19.21 -39.12
CA PRO A 265 35.19 -18.05 -39.94
C PRO A 265 35.30 -18.47 -41.42
N GLN A 266 34.67 -17.71 -42.31
CA GLN A 266 35.00 -17.76 -43.74
C GLN A 266 36.20 -16.84 -43.97
N GLU A 267 37.24 -17.40 -44.59
CA GLU A 267 38.35 -16.67 -45.22
C GLU A 267 37.88 -15.92 -46.46
#